data_AF-A0A359F4N0-F1
#
_entry.id   AF-A0A359F4N0-F1
#
_cell.length_a   1.000
_cell.length_b   1.000
_cell.length_c   1.000
_cell.angle_alpha   90.00
_cell.angle_beta   90.00
_cell.angle_gamma   90.00
#
_symmetry.space_group_name_H-M   'P 1'
#
loop_
_entity.id
_entity.type
_entity.pdbx_description
1 polymer ?
#
loop_
_entity_poly.entity_id
_entity_poly.type
_entity_poly.pdbx_seq_one_letter_code
_entity_poly.pdbx_strand_id
1 'polypeptide(L)'
;MSRSADDFEADELHAVELTSGMCAEHRRSRMRLVFGAATDVGQVRTLNEDGFVLASTYGVVADGMGGHQGGEVASALALEVFDAVFDRADLDAMVLAVEAANTAVFDRARGAVDLSGMGTTLCGVAELADNCLGIVNVGDSRIYLWDGVELTQLSEDHSFVEGLVRDGRITKAQAEVHPQRNVLTRALGVEPTVQVDGWLFIPKTGDRLLLCSDGLYNEVTDLEIGAKLAEPLDPTTCAGELVAAANAHGARDNVTCIVVDVAEGAEPASTVEFAGTSGMERLRRVVGESSADAFGGEELDDFTAPPPQPVSAPGPVSAVGPVARPTNEGEELTVAQAPAKPKGFNWRVLAFAIAIFATLGGALGAIGWYARNQVFVGAVDGEVVIYQGRPEGVLWIDPIVTPQSILLSDLFDESQRLAVESNFQQPTMEAAKEFVASLQLRTGVTEPGDTSVTPSSEASTTTAPSVTSEGNPAPSVPAEAPPAVAVPSATP
;
A
#
# COMPACT_ATOMS: atom_id res chain seq x y z
N MET A 1 37.34 12.34 -78.93
CA MET A 1 37.72 11.59 -77.72
C MET A 1 36.45 11.02 -77.14
N SER A 2 36.15 9.77 -77.47
CA SER A 2 35.03 9.01 -76.93
C SER A 2 35.48 8.34 -75.63
N ARG A 3 34.81 8.62 -74.50
CA ARG A 3 34.82 7.68 -73.37
C ARG A 3 34.03 6.44 -73.79
N SER A 4 34.56 5.26 -73.52
CA SER A 4 33.88 3.99 -73.76
C SER A 4 32.80 3.74 -72.70
N ALA A 5 31.88 2.82 -72.98
CA ALA A 5 30.85 2.43 -72.02
C ALA A 5 31.45 1.84 -70.72
N ASP A 6 32.65 1.25 -70.81
CA ASP A 6 33.39 0.65 -69.70
C ASP A 6 33.77 1.68 -68.59
N ASP A 7 33.88 2.97 -68.92
CA ASP A 7 34.15 4.05 -67.94
C ASP A 7 32.94 4.30 -67.01
N PHE A 8 31.73 3.86 -67.37
CA PHE A 8 30.53 4.05 -66.54
C PHE A 8 30.31 2.90 -65.54
N GLU A 9 30.57 1.64 -65.91
CA GLU A 9 30.42 0.50 -64.98
C GLU A 9 31.46 0.53 -63.85
N ALA A 10 32.65 1.09 -64.08
CA ALA A 10 33.69 1.20 -63.06
C ALA A 10 33.32 2.18 -61.92
N ASP A 11 32.63 3.29 -62.23
CA ASP A 11 32.19 4.28 -61.23
C ASP A 11 30.95 3.77 -60.45
N GLU A 12 30.04 3.02 -61.10
CA GLU A 12 28.92 2.37 -60.40
C GLU A 12 29.39 1.23 -59.48
N LEU A 13 30.37 0.41 -59.87
CA LEU A 13 30.91 -0.64 -59.00
C LEU A 13 31.63 -0.06 -57.77
N HIS A 14 32.37 1.05 -57.93
CA HIS A 14 32.95 1.76 -56.78
C HIS A 14 31.89 2.37 -55.86
N ALA A 15 30.77 2.86 -56.41
CA ALA A 15 29.64 3.37 -55.61
C ALA A 15 28.89 2.25 -54.84
N VAL A 16 28.82 1.05 -55.40
CA VAL A 16 28.18 -0.12 -54.77
C VAL A 16 29.06 -0.72 -53.66
N GLU A 17 30.39 -0.79 -53.81
CA GLU A 17 31.27 -1.20 -52.70
C GLU A 17 31.32 -0.15 -51.57
N LEU A 18 31.27 1.15 -51.89
CA LEU A 18 31.20 2.22 -50.87
C LEU A 18 29.86 2.26 -50.13
N THR A 19 28.74 1.87 -50.75
CA THR A 19 27.46 1.72 -50.06
C THR A 19 27.35 0.41 -49.28
N SER A 20 27.93 -0.69 -49.76
CA SER A 20 27.99 -1.94 -49.01
C SER A 20 28.89 -1.85 -47.76
N GLY A 21 29.87 -0.94 -47.74
CA GLY A 21 30.66 -0.61 -46.55
C GLY A 21 29.89 0.22 -45.51
N MET A 22 28.96 1.08 -45.93
CA MET A 22 28.17 1.92 -45.01
C MET A 22 26.98 1.20 -44.36
N CYS A 23 26.55 0.05 -44.90
CA CYS A 23 25.47 -0.77 -44.31
C CYS A 23 25.95 -1.75 -43.22
N ALA A 24 27.25 -1.79 -42.91
CA ALA A 24 27.82 -2.73 -41.92
C ALA A 24 28.09 -2.10 -40.53
N GLU A 25 27.97 -0.76 -40.39
CA GLU A 25 28.48 -0.05 -39.20
C GLU A 25 27.48 0.93 -38.54
N HIS A 26 26.17 0.78 -38.81
CA HIS A 26 25.15 1.11 -37.81
C HIS A 26 24.92 -0.10 -36.88
N ARG A 27 26.00 -0.51 -36.21
CA ARG A 27 25.89 -1.28 -34.97
C ARG A 27 25.20 -0.34 -33.99
N ARG A 28 23.86 -0.42 -33.88
CA ARG A 28 23.09 0.29 -32.84
C ARG A 28 23.88 0.11 -31.55
N SER A 29 24.32 1.20 -30.94
CA SER A 29 25.03 1.12 -29.66
C SER A 29 24.11 0.36 -28.74
N ARG A 30 24.56 -0.80 -28.23
CA ARG A 30 23.70 -1.63 -27.41
C ARG A 30 23.41 -0.82 -26.15
N MET A 31 22.12 -0.71 -25.84
CA MET A 31 21.72 -0.17 -24.56
C MET A 31 22.31 -1.07 -23.48
N ARG A 32 22.77 -0.47 -22.39
CA ARG A 32 23.15 -1.19 -21.19
C ARG A 32 22.55 -0.47 -20.01
N LEU A 33 21.71 -1.19 -19.28
CA LEU A 33 21.25 -0.74 -17.98
C LEU A 33 22.32 -1.00 -16.92
N VAL A 34 22.54 -0.01 -16.05
CA VAL A 34 23.34 -0.17 -14.83
C VAL A 34 22.41 0.09 -13.66
N PHE A 35 22.20 -0.93 -12.84
CA PHE A 35 21.30 -0.88 -11.70
C PHE A 35 22.08 -0.62 -10.41
N GLY A 36 21.42 0.03 -9.45
CA GLY A 36 21.83 0.08 -8.06
C GLY A 36 20.60 0.27 -7.19
N ALA A 37 20.58 -0.33 -6.00
CA ALA A 37 19.42 -0.31 -5.13
C ALA A 37 19.81 -0.07 -3.68
N ALA A 38 18.84 0.39 -2.90
CA ALA A 38 18.93 0.51 -1.46
C ALA A 38 17.56 0.26 -0.84
N THR A 39 17.55 -0.38 0.32
CA THR A 39 16.36 -0.56 1.16
C THR A 39 16.72 -0.36 2.61
N ASP A 40 15.83 0.25 3.37
CA ASP A 40 15.96 0.45 4.81
C ASP A 40 14.59 0.35 5.51
N VAL A 41 14.60 -0.10 6.76
CA VAL A 41 13.38 -0.27 7.57
C VAL A 41 12.74 1.08 7.95
N GLY A 42 13.48 2.19 7.88
CA GLY A 42 13.05 3.50 8.33
C GLY A 42 13.21 3.67 9.84
N GLN A 43 12.67 4.76 10.39
CA GLN A 43 12.83 5.14 11.80
C GLN A 43 11.63 4.72 12.68
N VAL A 44 10.52 4.30 12.08
CA VAL A 44 9.25 4.04 12.80
C VAL A 44 8.78 2.58 12.71
N ARG A 45 8.92 1.92 11.55
CA ARG A 45 8.58 0.50 11.40
C ARG A 45 9.61 -0.37 12.16
N THR A 46 9.19 -1.54 12.60
CA THR A 46 10.08 -2.53 13.27
C THR A 46 10.57 -3.63 12.35
N LEU A 47 9.99 -3.71 11.16
CA LEU A 47 10.22 -4.73 10.15
C LEU A 47 10.16 -4.06 8.79
N ASN A 48 10.96 -4.57 7.85
CA ASN A 48 10.91 -4.16 6.46
C ASN A 48 9.98 -5.10 5.71
N GLU A 49 8.84 -4.57 5.26
CA GLU A 49 7.86 -5.25 4.42
C GLU A 49 8.10 -4.97 2.93
N ASP A 50 8.97 -4.02 2.57
CA ASP A 50 9.46 -3.84 1.20
C ASP A 50 10.43 -4.95 0.79
N GLY A 51 10.55 -5.16 -0.51
CA GLY A 51 11.66 -5.89 -1.13
C GLY A 51 12.00 -5.36 -2.52
N PHE A 52 13.14 -5.82 -3.04
CA PHE A 52 13.50 -5.62 -4.45
C PHE A 52 14.22 -6.83 -5.05
N VAL A 53 14.16 -6.91 -6.38
CA VAL A 53 14.99 -7.80 -7.21
C VAL A 53 15.75 -6.96 -8.22
N LEU A 54 17.06 -7.18 -8.32
CA LEU A 54 17.89 -6.71 -9.43
C LEU A 54 18.42 -7.90 -10.20
N ALA A 55 18.27 -7.86 -11.52
CA ALA A 55 18.97 -8.71 -12.46
C ALA A 55 19.76 -7.84 -13.47
N SER A 56 20.62 -8.46 -14.25
CA SER A 56 21.41 -7.80 -15.31
C SER A 56 20.59 -6.99 -16.33
N THR A 57 19.29 -7.28 -16.48
CA THR A 57 18.40 -6.66 -17.48
C THR A 57 17.07 -6.15 -16.91
N TYR A 58 16.82 -6.25 -15.59
CA TYR A 58 15.59 -5.73 -15.00
C TYR A 58 15.75 -5.40 -13.51
N GLY A 59 14.88 -4.52 -13.02
CA GLY A 59 14.72 -4.19 -11.61
C GLY A 59 13.25 -4.10 -11.23
N VAL A 60 12.88 -4.62 -10.07
CA VAL A 60 11.51 -4.63 -9.55
C VAL A 60 11.50 -4.27 -8.06
N VAL A 61 10.59 -3.38 -7.65
CA VAL A 61 10.30 -3.02 -6.26
C VAL A 61 8.91 -3.54 -5.91
N ALA A 62 8.73 -4.04 -4.68
CA ALA A 62 7.44 -4.40 -4.11
C ALA A 62 7.34 -3.88 -2.68
N ASP A 63 6.28 -3.11 -2.39
CA ASP A 63 5.94 -2.58 -1.05
C ASP A 63 4.89 -3.52 -0.43
N GLY A 64 5.20 -4.10 0.73
CA GLY A 64 4.39 -5.14 1.36
C GLY A 64 3.39 -4.58 2.36
N MET A 65 2.11 -4.90 2.20
CA MET A 65 1.06 -4.52 3.15
C MET A 65 0.36 -5.72 3.79
N GLY A 66 0.04 -5.62 5.08
CA GLY A 66 -0.79 -6.61 5.75
C GLY A 66 -0.86 -6.47 7.27
N GLY A 67 -1.42 -7.48 7.93
CA GLY A 67 -1.38 -7.62 9.39
C GLY A 67 0.00 -7.99 9.91
N HIS A 68 0.08 -8.46 11.16
CA HIS A 68 1.34 -8.61 11.93
C HIS A 68 2.52 -9.38 11.27
N GLN A 69 2.32 -10.14 10.19
CA GLN A 69 3.38 -10.78 9.38
C GLN A 69 2.99 -10.84 7.87
N GLY A 70 2.14 -9.92 7.40
CA GLY A 70 1.50 -10.02 6.08
C GLY A 70 2.35 -9.47 4.94
N GLY A 71 2.79 -8.21 5.04
CA GLY A 71 3.44 -7.51 3.94
C GLY A 71 4.76 -8.16 3.52
N GLU A 72 5.61 -8.48 4.51
CA GLU A 72 6.91 -9.16 4.31
C GLU A 72 6.80 -10.47 3.49
N VAL A 73 5.67 -11.19 3.61
CA VAL A 73 5.44 -12.47 2.93
C VAL A 73 4.87 -12.22 1.55
N ALA A 74 4.01 -11.21 1.39
CA ALA A 74 3.43 -10.84 0.11
C ALA A 74 4.48 -10.29 -0.86
N SER A 75 5.28 -9.30 -0.45
CA SER A 75 6.33 -8.69 -1.29
C SER A 75 7.40 -9.71 -1.68
N ALA A 76 7.93 -10.47 -0.71
CA ALA A 76 8.93 -11.51 -0.98
C ALA A 76 8.42 -12.60 -1.94
N LEU A 77 7.18 -13.07 -1.77
CA LEU A 77 6.58 -14.08 -2.65
C LEU A 77 6.29 -13.53 -4.05
N ALA A 78 5.82 -12.29 -4.17
CA ALA A 78 5.58 -11.66 -5.46
C ALA A 78 6.89 -11.52 -6.25
N LEU A 79 7.96 -11.08 -5.59
CA LEU A 79 9.29 -10.94 -6.17
C LEU A 79 9.92 -12.30 -6.56
N GLU A 80 9.81 -13.32 -5.71
CA GLU A 80 10.30 -14.69 -5.99
C GLU A 80 9.58 -15.29 -7.22
N VAL A 81 8.27 -15.12 -7.32
CA VAL A 81 7.48 -15.63 -8.45
C VAL A 81 7.73 -14.83 -9.72
N PHE A 82 7.87 -13.51 -9.64
CA PHE A 82 8.22 -12.69 -10.80
C PHE A 82 9.58 -13.10 -11.39
N ASP A 83 10.63 -13.22 -10.56
CA ASP A 83 11.98 -13.64 -10.98
C ASP A 83 11.98 -15.03 -11.63
N ALA A 84 11.19 -15.97 -11.08
CA ALA A 84 11.08 -17.33 -11.59
C ALA A 84 10.28 -17.47 -12.89
N VAL A 85 9.30 -16.58 -13.14
CA VAL A 85 8.40 -16.64 -14.31
C VAL A 85 8.86 -15.74 -15.47
N PHE A 86 9.52 -14.62 -15.19
CA PHE A 86 9.86 -13.63 -16.23
C PHE A 86 11.03 -14.08 -17.12
N ASP A 87 10.69 -14.60 -18.29
CA ASP A 87 11.65 -15.10 -19.29
C ASP A 87 12.38 -13.99 -20.08
N ARG A 88 11.97 -12.72 -19.92
CA ARG A 88 12.49 -11.53 -20.61
C ARG A 88 12.24 -11.49 -22.13
N ALA A 89 11.23 -12.20 -22.63
CA ALA A 89 10.89 -12.18 -24.05
C ALA A 89 10.33 -10.81 -24.51
N ASP A 90 9.26 -10.34 -23.86
CA ASP A 90 8.53 -9.13 -24.23
C ASP A 90 7.70 -8.57 -23.04
N LEU A 91 6.86 -7.57 -23.33
CA LEU A 91 5.99 -6.93 -22.33
C LEU A 91 4.86 -7.87 -21.86
N ASP A 92 4.34 -8.73 -22.73
CA ASP A 92 3.27 -9.66 -22.38
C ASP A 92 3.80 -10.72 -21.39
N ALA A 93 5.03 -11.21 -21.60
CA ALA A 93 5.73 -12.06 -20.63
C ALA A 93 5.97 -11.36 -19.28
N MET A 94 6.24 -10.04 -19.28
CA MET A 94 6.40 -9.25 -18.07
C MET A 94 5.08 -9.11 -17.31
N VAL A 95 3.97 -8.84 -18.01
CA VAL A 95 2.62 -8.79 -17.44
C VAL A 95 2.20 -10.15 -16.87
N LEU A 96 2.44 -11.24 -17.61
CA LEU A 96 2.15 -12.62 -17.15
C LEU A 96 2.93 -12.98 -15.88
N ALA A 97 4.16 -12.50 -15.70
CA ALA A 97 4.92 -12.70 -14.47
C ALA A 97 4.28 -11.96 -13.27
N VAL A 98 3.74 -10.75 -13.47
CA VAL A 98 2.99 -10.01 -12.44
C VAL A 98 1.65 -10.67 -12.13
N GLU A 99 0.93 -11.19 -13.13
CA GLU A 99 -0.30 -11.95 -12.93
C GLU A 99 -0.05 -13.26 -12.16
N ALA A 100 1.04 -13.98 -12.47
CA ALA A 100 1.47 -15.16 -11.73
C ALA A 100 1.82 -14.82 -10.26
N ALA A 101 2.53 -13.72 -10.04
CA ALA A 101 2.81 -13.19 -8.70
C ALA A 101 1.51 -12.88 -7.93
N ASN A 102 0.53 -12.23 -8.57
CA ASN A 102 -0.79 -12.01 -7.97
C ASN A 102 -1.45 -13.31 -7.51
N THR A 103 -1.52 -14.31 -8.39
CA THR A 103 -2.13 -15.62 -8.09
C THR A 103 -1.45 -16.29 -6.90
N ALA A 104 -0.11 -16.29 -6.86
CA ALA A 104 0.65 -16.90 -5.78
C ALA A 104 0.41 -16.20 -4.42
N VAL A 105 0.42 -14.87 -4.37
CA VAL A 105 0.13 -14.10 -3.15
C VAL A 105 -1.32 -14.32 -2.70
N PHE A 106 -2.29 -14.31 -3.62
CA PHE A 106 -3.71 -14.51 -3.33
C PHE A 106 -4.01 -15.91 -2.77
N ASP A 107 -3.47 -16.97 -3.38
CA ASP A 107 -3.62 -18.33 -2.90
C ASP A 107 -2.92 -18.53 -1.54
N ARG A 108 -1.75 -17.91 -1.34
CA ARG A 108 -1.02 -17.94 -0.07
C ARG A 108 -1.78 -17.23 1.05
N ALA A 109 -2.45 -16.11 0.76
CA ALA A 109 -3.25 -15.34 1.70
C ALA A 109 -4.52 -16.10 2.13
N ARG A 110 -5.14 -16.84 1.20
CA ARG A 110 -6.27 -17.73 1.49
C ARG A 110 -5.88 -18.99 2.26
N GLY A 111 -4.66 -19.49 2.06
CA GLY A 111 -4.16 -20.72 2.68
C GLY A 111 -3.84 -20.62 4.17
N ALA A 112 -3.74 -19.43 4.76
CA ALA A 112 -3.40 -19.25 6.17
C ALA A 112 -4.13 -18.06 6.81
N VAL A 113 -4.83 -18.29 7.92
CA VAL A 113 -5.60 -17.25 8.65
C VAL A 113 -4.70 -16.07 9.06
N ASP A 114 -3.48 -16.34 9.50
CA ASP A 114 -2.53 -15.33 9.95
C ASP A 114 -1.98 -14.43 8.82
N LEU A 115 -2.25 -14.78 7.55
CA LEU A 115 -1.90 -14.01 6.35
C LEU A 115 -3.15 -13.48 5.60
N SER A 116 -4.33 -13.60 6.20
CA SER A 116 -5.58 -13.13 5.59
C SER A 116 -5.50 -11.62 5.32
N GLY A 117 -5.65 -11.23 4.05
CA GLY A 117 -5.58 -9.83 3.63
C GLY A 117 -4.16 -9.26 3.50
N MET A 118 -3.12 -10.11 3.42
CA MET A 118 -1.83 -9.66 2.92
C MET A 118 -1.92 -9.30 1.42
N GLY A 119 -1.13 -8.32 1.00
CA GLY A 119 -0.98 -7.93 -0.39
C GLY A 119 0.29 -7.11 -0.58
N THR A 120 0.60 -6.74 -1.81
CA THR A 120 1.81 -5.95 -2.10
C THR A 120 1.64 -5.14 -3.38
N THR A 121 2.34 -4.02 -3.50
CA THR A 121 2.53 -3.36 -4.79
C THR A 121 3.55 -4.13 -5.63
N LEU A 122 3.66 -3.79 -6.91
CA LEU A 122 4.80 -4.17 -7.73
C LEU A 122 4.99 -3.13 -8.84
N CYS A 123 6.15 -2.48 -8.87
CA CYS A 123 6.58 -1.66 -10.00
C CYS A 123 7.91 -2.17 -10.55
N GLY A 124 8.06 -2.20 -11.88
CA GLY A 124 9.19 -2.87 -12.52
C GLY A 124 9.58 -2.26 -13.87
N VAL A 125 10.87 -2.36 -14.18
CA VAL A 125 11.48 -1.95 -15.46
C VAL A 125 12.38 -3.07 -15.97
N ALA A 126 12.25 -3.45 -17.24
CA ALA A 126 13.06 -4.48 -17.90
C ALA A 126 13.54 -4.04 -19.28
N GLU A 127 14.78 -4.34 -19.63
CA GLU A 127 15.27 -4.33 -21.01
C GLU A 127 14.60 -5.47 -21.79
N LEU A 128 13.94 -5.10 -22.88
CA LEU A 128 13.29 -6.00 -23.84
C LEU A 128 14.01 -5.91 -25.21
N ALA A 129 13.46 -6.61 -26.20
CA ALA A 129 13.95 -6.53 -27.58
C ALA A 129 14.04 -5.09 -28.13
N ASP A 130 14.87 -4.92 -29.16
CA ASP A 130 15.07 -3.66 -29.89
C ASP A 130 15.54 -2.44 -29.06
N ASN A 131 16.18 -2.67 -27.91
CA ASN A 131 16.60 -1.63 -26.93
C ASN A 131 15.42 -0.83 -26.35
N CYS A 132 14.25 -1.45 -26.22
CA CYS A 132 13.11 -0.86 -25.53
C CYS A 132 13.08 -1.29 -24.05
N LEU A 133 12.47 -0.48 -23.19
CA LEU A 133 12.13 -0.86 -21.83
C LEU A 133 10.67 -1.26 -21.73
N GLY A 134 10.40 -2.44 -21.15
CA GLY A 134 9.10 -2.77 -20.60
C GLY A 134 8.96 -2.14 -19.23
N ILE A 135 7.83 -1.50 -18.98
CA ILE A 135 7.47 -0.92 -17.69
C ILE A 135 6.15 -1.53 -17.24
N VAL A 136 6.05 -1.92 -15.97
CA VAL A 136 4.81 -2.40 -15.33
C VAL A 136 4.59 -1.71 -13.98
N ASN A 137 3.33 -1.45 -13.65
CA ASN A 137 2.93 -0.99 -12.32
C ASN A 137 1.62 -1.63 -11.82
N VAL A 138 1.60 -1.97 -10.54
CA VAL A 138 0.43 -2.30 -9.73
C VAL A 138 0.62 -1.70 -8.34
N GLY A 139 -0.18 -0.68 -7.99
CA GLY A 139 -0.08 0.01 -6.70
C GLY A 139 0.34 1.47 -6.84
N ASP A 140 0.79 2.08 -5.74
CA ASP A 140 1.27 3.46 -5.69
C ASP A 140 2.80 3.60 -5.61
N SER A 141 3.56 2.50 -5.50
CA SER A 141 5.00 2.52 -5.75
C SER A 141 5.30 3.11 -7.14
N ARG A 142 6.27 4.02 -7.21
CA ARG A 142 6.43 4.89 -8.37
C ARG A 142 7.60 4.53 -9.25
N ILE A 143 7.48 4.92 -10.52
CA ILE A 143 8.56 4.91 -11.50
C ILE A 143 8.70 6.33 -12.04
N TYR A 144 9.88 6.91 -11.90
CA TYR A 144 10.25 8.24 -12.38
C TYR A 144 11.33 8.15 -13.46
N LEU A 145 11.35 9.15 -14.34
CA LEU A 145 12.40 9.45 -15.31
C LEU A 145 13.05 10.79 -14.95
N TRP A 146 14.38 10.79 -14.87
CA TRP A 146 15.21 11.98 -14.94
C TRP A 146 15.89 12.01 -16.32
N ASP A 147 15.56 13.01 -17.14
CA ASP A 147 16.06 13.17 -18.52
C ASP A 147 17.28 14.11 -18.65
N GLY A 148 17.85 14.51 -17.50
CA GLY A 148 18.89 15.53 -17.41
C GLY A 148 18.38 16.96 -17.23
N VAL A 149 17.07 17.20 -17.32
CA VAL A 149 16.44 18.52 -17.17
C VAL A 149 15.36 18.52 -16.09
N GLU A 150 14.43 17.57 -16.14
CA GLU A 150 13.31 17.47 -15.19
C GLU A 150 13.04 16.05 -14.70
N LEU A 151 12.41 15.95 -13.52
CA LEU A 151 11.92 14.69 -12.97
C LEU A 151 10.46 14.52 -13.39
N THR A 152 10.17 13.47 -14.17
CA THR A 152 8.81 13.13 -14.62
C THR A 152 8.41 11.78 -14.03
N GLN A 153 7.27 11.74 -13.34
CA GLN A 153 6.66 10.47 -12.94
C GLN A 153 6.09 9.77 -14.19
N LEU A 154 6.50 8.52 -14.43
CA LEU A 154 6.04 7.68 -15.54
C LEU A 154 4.84 6.80 -15.16
N SER A 155 4.75 6.35 -13.90
CA SER A 155 3.64 5.54 -13.40
C SER A 155 2.44 6.39 -12.99
N GLU A 156 1.22 5.83 -13.03
CA GLU A 156 0.05 6.39 -12.34
C GLU A 156 -0.20 5.60 -11.05
N ASP A 157 -0.34 6.31 -9.91
CA ASP A 157 -0.59 5.70 -8.61
C ASP A 157 -1.98 5.04 -8.59
N HIS A 158 -2.06 3.76 -8.23
CA HIS A 158 -3.34 3.07 -8.07
C HIS A 158 -3.96 3.34 -6.69
N SER A 159 -4.00 4.60 -6.26
CA SER A 159 -4.58 5.04 -4.98
C SER A 159 -5.97 5.67 -5.14
N PHE A 160 -6.76 5.65 -4.07
CA PHE A 160 -8.09 6.27 -4.04
C PHE A 160 -8.00 7.78 -4.28
N VAL A 161 -6.93 8.42 -3.80
CA VAL A 161 -6.75 9.87 -3.94
C VAL A 161 -6.32 10.27 -5.34
N GLU A 162 -5.50 9.47 -6.04
CA GLU A 162 -5.19 9.76 -7.44
C GLU A 162 -6.43 9.55 -8.33
N GLY A 163 -7.30 8.61 -7.98
CA GLY A 163 -8.65 8.52 -8.54
C GLY A 163 -9.45 9.84 -8.40
N LEU A 164 -9.43 10.46 -7.22
CA LEU A 164 -10.09 11.76 -7.00
C LEU A 164 -9.40 12.94 -7.74
N VAL A 165 -8.08 12.91 -7.89
CA VAL A 165 -7.32 13.92 -8.66
C VAL A 165 -7.67 13.83 -10.14
N ARG A 166 -7.64 12.62 -10.71
CA ARG A 166 -7.97 12.32 -12.11
C ARG A 166 -9.41 12.68 -12.47
N ASP A 167 -10.35 12.45 -11.54
CA ASP A 167 -11.76 12.88 -11.67
C ASP A 167 -11.95 14.41 -11.50
N GLY A 168 -10.89 15.18 -11.21
CA GLY A 168 -10.94 16.62 -10.96
C GLY A 168 -11.65 17.01 -9.66
N ARG A 169 -11.82 16.07 -8.73
CA ARG A 169 -12.55 16.25 -7.46
C ARG A 169 -11.69 16.87 -6.36
N ILE A 170 -10.38 16.65 -6.40
CA ILE A 170 -9.37 17.28 -5.53
C ILE A 170 -8.14 17.66 -6.37
N THR A 171 -7.28 18.53 -5.84
CA THR A 171 -5.97 18.84 -6.44
C THR A 171 -4.87 17.91 -5.91
N LYS A 172 -3.72 17.82 -6.59
CA LYS A 172 -2.56 17.04 -6.11
C LYS A 172 -2.14 17.42 -4.67
N ALA A 173 -2.02 18.72 -4.40
CA ALA A 173 -1.74 19.24 -3.05
C ALA A 173 -2.82 18.91 -2.00
N GLN A 174 -4.06 18.58 -2.40
CA GLN A 174 -5.09 18.07 -1.50
C GLN A 174 -4.99 16.55 -1.30
N ALA A 175 -4.52 15.80 -2.30
CA ALA A 175 -4.29 14.36 -2.20
C ALA A 175 -3.18 14.03 -1.19
N GLU A 176 -2.07 14.77 -1.23
CA GLU A 176 -0.92 14.64 -0.31
C GLU A 176 -1.33 14.67 1.18
N VAL A 177 -2.31 15.49 1.56
CA VAL A 177 -2.79 15.65 2.94
C VAL A 177 -4.12 14.93 3.21
N HIS A 178 -4.60 14.12 2.26
CA HIS A 178 -5.92 13.48 2.37
C HIS A 178 -5.89 12.33 3.40
N PRO A 179 -6.94 12.16 4.24
CA PRO A 179 -6.99 11.11 5.25
C PRO A 179 -7.00 9.68 4.68
N GLN A 180 -7.33 9.52 3.40
CA GLN A 180 -7.35 8.24 2.69
C GLN A 180 -6.24 8.11 1.62
N ARG A 181 -5.12 8.85 1.75
CA ARG A 181 -4.04 8.78 0.75
C ARG A 181 -3.42 7.39 0.62
N ASN A 182 -3.22 6.68 1.74
CA ASN A 182 -2.73 5.30 1.83
C ASN A 182 -3.79 4.22 1.46
N VAL A 183 -4.88 4.57 0.77
CA VAL A 183 -5.91 3.59 0.37
C VAL A 183 -5.67 3.18 -1.07
N LEU A 184 -5.12 1.98 -1.28
CA LEU A 184 -4.95 1.40 -2.61
C LEU A 184 -6.28 0.99 -3.24
N THR A 185 -6.33 1.09 -4.56
CA THR A 185 -7.42 0.62 -5.43
C THR A 185 -7.02 -0.63 -6.22
N ARG A 186 -5.71 -0.89 -6.37
CA ARG A 186 -5.16 -2.12 -6.95
C ARG A 186 -3.88 -2.50 -6.19
N ALA A 187 -3.74 -3.79 -5.92
CA ALA A 187 -2.54 -4.39 -5.33
C ALA A 187 -2.55 -5.91 -5.61
N LEU A 188 -1.39 -6.54 -5.60
CA LEU A 188 -1.25 -7.99 -5.74
C LEU A 188 -1.77 -8.71 -4.49
N GLY A 189 -2.43 -9.85 -4.68
CA GLY A 189 -2.86 -10.75 -3.61
C GLY A 189 -4.22 -10.43 -2.97
N VAL A 190 -4.81 -9.28 -3.27
CA VAL A 190 -6.12 -8.85 -2.73
C VAL A 190 -7.28 -9.51 -3.50
N GLU A 191 -7.17 -9.57 -4.81
CA GLU A 191 -8.17 -10.14 -5.73
C GLU A 191 -7.58 -11.32 -6.54
N PRO A 192 -8.42 -12.28 -6.98
CA PRO A 192 -7.94 -13.45 -7.75
C PRO A 192 -7.30 -13.10 -9.09
N THR A 193 -7.60 -11.91 -9.61
CA THR A 193 -7.09 -11.35 -10.86
C THR A 193 -6.73 -9.88 -10.61
N VAL A 194 -5.68 -9.38 -11.26
CA VAL A 194 -5.26 -7.97 -11.14
C VAL A 194 -5.15 -7.35 -12.52
N GLN A 195 -5.50 -6.06 -12.64
CA GLN A 195 -5.20 -5.29 -13.85
C GLN A 195 -3.82 -4.66 -13.71
N VAL A 196 -2.85 -5.20 -14.45
CA VAL A 196 -1.49 -4.66 -14.57
C VAL A 196 -1.49 -3.51 -15.59
N ASP A 197 -0.97 -2.35 -15.20
CA ASP A 197 -0.70 -1.28 -16.16
C ASP A 197 0.72 -1.50 -16.72
N GLY A 198 0.82 -1.80 -18.02
CA GLY A 198 2.09 -2.13 -18.68
C GLY A 198 2.26 -1.41 -20.03
N TRP A 199 3.45 -0.91 -20.32
CA TRP A 199 3.75 -0.19 -21.56
C TRP A 199 5.23 -0.29 -21.97
N LEU A 200 5.51 0.07 -23.22
CA LEU A 200 6.87 0.20 -23.74
C LEU A 200 7.36 1.65 -23.63
N PHE A 201 8.62 1.81 -23.25
CA PHE A 201 9.34 3.08 -23.19
C PHE A 201 10.65 2.98 -24.00
N ILE A 202 11.00 4.04 -24.74
CA ILE A 202 12.24 4.10 -25.52
C ILE A 202 13.16 5.12 -24.83
N PRO A 203 14.14 4.67 -24.05
CA PRO A 203 15.04 5.57 -23.34
C PRO A 203 16.11 6.15 -24.29
N LYS A 204 16.77 7.21 -23.82
CA LYS A 204 17.96 7.80 -24.42
C LYS A 204 19.18 7.51 -23.54
N THR A 205 20.36 7.46 -24.14
CA THR A 205 21.62 7.45 -23.39
C THR A 205 21.70 8.67 -22.46
N GLY A 206 21.92 8.44 -21.18
CA GLY A 206 21.95 9.47 -20.14
C GLY A 206 20.64 9.66 -19.38
N ASP A 207 19.53 9.04 -19.83
CA ASP A 207 18.32 8.93 -19.01
C ASP A 207 18.62 8.11 -17.76
N ARG A 208 18.04 8.52 -16.62
CA ARG A 208 18.12 7.81 -15.34
C ARG A 208 16.71 7.54 -14.84
N LEU A 209 16.36 6.27 -14.62
CA LEU A 209 15.09 5.89 -14.02
C LEU A 209 15.23 5.67 -12.51
N LEU A 210 14.17 5.92 -11.77
CA LEU A 210 14.05 5.64 -10.34
C LEU A 210 12.76 4.86 -10.09
N LEU A 211 12.86 3.67 -9.51
CA LEU A 211 11.72 2.93 -8.95
C LEU A 211 11.74 3.10 -7.43
N CYS A 212 10.61 3.33 -6.77
CA CYS A 212 10.58 3.49 -5.31
C CYS A 212 9.23 3.13 -4.63
N SER A 213 9.31 2.70 -3.36
CA SER A 213 8.16 2.57 -2.45
C SER A 213 7.70 3.92 -1.89
N ASP A 214 6.56 3.95 -1.19
CA ASP A 214 5.93 5.19 -0.74
C ASP A 214 6.78 5.96 0.28
N GLY A 215 7.58 5.25 1.08
CA GLY A 215 8.44 5.85 2.10
C GLY A 215 9.57 6.71 1.55
N LEU A 216 9.89 6.65 0.25
CA LEU A 216 10.79 7.63 -0.37
C LEU A 216 10.07 8.94 -0.68
N TYR A 217 9.04 8.92 -1.54
CA TYR A 217 8.40 10.14 -2.04
C TYR A 217 7.48 10.83 -1.01
N ASN A 218 7.07 10.13 0.05
CA ASN A 218 6.36 10.74 1.18
C ASN A 218 7.27 11.59 2.08
N GLU A 219 8.58 11.36 2.07
CA GLU A 219 9.55 12.03 2.96
C GLU A 219 10.55 12.91 2.20
N VAL A 220 10.88 12.58 0.95
CA VAL A 220 11.80 13.34 0.07
C VAL A 220 11.01 13.94 -1.09
N THR A 221 11.14 15.25 -1.32
CA THR A 221 10.38 15.94 -2.36
C THR A 221 10.89 15.62 -3.77
N ASP A 222 10.01 15.66 -4.79
CA ASP A 222 10.40 15.49 -6.20
C ASP A 222 11.58 16.39 -6.63
N LEU A 223 11.70 17.60 -6.06
CA LEU A 223 12.81 18.52 -6.30
C LEU A 223 14.14 17.98 -5.74
N GLU A 224 14.12 17.40 -4.54
CA GLU A 224 15.29 16.80 -3.88
C GLU A 224 15.68 15.47 -4.54
N ILE A 225 14.68 14.67 -4.94
CA ILE A 225 14.88 13.45 -5.75
C ILE A 225 15.56 13.82 -7.07
N GLY A 226 15.02 14.78 -7.83
CA GLY A 226 15.60 15.26 -9.08
C GLY A 226 17.03 15.81 -8.89
N ALA A 227 17.26 16.58 -7.82
CA ALA A 227 18.60 17.07 -7.48
C ALA A 227 19.60 15.93 -7.20
N LYS A 228 19.18 14.88 -6.49
CA LYS A 228 20.00 13.69 -6.20
C LYS A 228 20.27 12.85 -7.45
N LEU A 229 19.27 12.67 -8.32
CA LEU A 229 19.44 11.96 -9.59
C LEU A 229 20.32 12.75 -10.59
N ALA A 230 20.39 14.08 -10.45
CA ALA A 230 21.31 14.92 -11.22
C ALA A 230 22.78 14.88 -10.75
N GLU A 231 23.07 14.35 -9.55
CA GLU A 231 24.45 14.19 -9.08
C GLU A 231 25.18 13.10 -9.91
N PRO A 232 26.48 13.28 -10.24
CA PRO A 232 27.28 12.32 -11.00
C PRO A 232 27.76 11.15 -10.12
N LEU A 233 26.83 10.55 -9.39
CA LEU A 233 26.99 9.33 -8.59
C LEU A 233 26.69 8.11 -9.45
N ASP A 234 27.30 6.97 -9.12
CA ASP A 234 26.85 5.67 -9.63
C ASP A 234 25.46 5.31 -9.04
N PRO A 235 24.67 4.44 -9.70
CA PRO A 235 23.33 4.07 -9.25
C PRO A 235 23.24 3.56 -7.81
N THR A 236 24.24 2.81 -7.33
CA THR A 236 24.22 2.24 -5.97
C THR A 236 24.45 3.32 -4.93
N THR A 237 25.43 4.19 -5.14
CA THR A 237 25.65 5.35 -4.28
C THR A 237 24.45 6.31 -4.31
N CYS A 238 23.85 6.54 -5.48
CA CYS A 238 22.66 7.38 -5.63
C CYS A 238 21.45 6.83 -4.87
N ALA A 239 21.16 5.53 -4.98
CA ALA A 239 20.09 4.87 -4.21
C ALA A 239 20.33 4.96 -2.70
N GLY A 240 21.57 4.73 -2.25
CA GLY A 240 21.95 4.88 -0.84
C GLY A 240 21.77 6.32 -0.31
N GLU A 241 22.11 7.33 -1.10
CA GLU A 241 21.90 8.75 -0.77
C GLU A 241 20.41 9.14 -0.72
N LEU A 242 19.56 8.57 -1.59
CA LEU A 242 18.11 8.76 -1.56
C LEU A 242 17.48 8.17 -0.28
N VAL A 243 17.84 6.94 0.07
CA VAL A 243 17.39 6.29 1.32
C VAL A 243 17.92 7.02 2.56
N ALA A 244 19.14 7.55 2.50
CA ALA A 244 19.69 8.38 3.58
C ALA A 244 18.95 9.72 3.72
N ALA A 245 18.50 10.34 2.62
CA ALA A 245 17.69 11.55 2.64
C ALA A 245 16.31 11.31 3.28
N ALA A 246 15.61 10.23 2.91
CA ALA A 246 14.33 9.85 3.53
C ALA A 246 14.49 9.62 5.04
N ASN A 247 15.56 8.92 5.45
CA ASN A 247 15.91 8.72 6.85
C ASN A 247 16.22 10.03 7.60
N ALA A 248 16.85 11.01 6.95
CA ALA A 248 17.11 12.33 7.52
C ALA A 248 15.82 13.15 7.74
N HIS A 249 14.77 12.92 6.93
CA HIS A 249 13.45 13.54 7.08
C HIS A 249 12.52 12.78 8.04
N GLY A 250 12.88 11.53 8.38
CA GLY A 250 12.33 10.78 9.49
C GLY A 250 11.70 9.45 9.13
N ALA A 251 11.78 9.00 7.86
CA ALA A 251 11.38 7.70 7.33
C ALA A 251 10.30 6.98 8.17
N ARG A 252 9.05 7.47 8.07
CA ARG A 252 7.92 6.90 8.83
C ARG A 252 7.50 5.53 8.32
N ASP A 253 7.90 5.18 7.11
CA ASP A 253 7.67 3.89 6.51
C ASP A 253 8.98 3.22 6.07
N ASN A 254 8.87 1.99 5.55
CA ASN A 254 9.95 1.34 4.84
C ASN A 254 10.34 2.14 3.59
N VAL A 255 11.63 2.19 3.27
CA VAL A 255 12.14 3.01 2.17
C VAL A 255 12.98 2.16 1.25
N THR A 256 12.49 1.92 0.04
CA THR A 256 13.17 1.12 -0.97
C THR A 256 13.21 1.84 -2.29
N CYS A 257 14.36 1.80 -2.97
CA CYS A 257 14.48 2.31 -4.32
C CYS A 257 15.53 1.58 -5.17
N ILE A 258 15.32 1.65 -6.49
CA ILE A 258 16.26 1.22 -7.53
C ILE A 258 16.53 2.43 -8.44
N VAL A 259 17.79 2.76 -8.65
CA VAL A 259 18.25 3.69 -9.68
C VAL A 259 18.76 2.88 -10.89
N VAL A 260 18.37 3.31 -12.09
CA VAL A 260 18.75 2.66 -13.36
C VAL A 260 19.37 3.69 -14.31
N ASP A 261 20.66 3.56 -14.59
CA ASP A 261 21.34 4.39 -15.60
C ASP A 261 21.24 3.75 -16.98
N VAL A 262 20.76 4.51 -17.97
CA VAL A 262 20.76 4.11 -19.38
C VAL A 262 22.08 4.53 -20.02
N ALA A 263 23.01 3.58 -20.12
CA ALA A 263 24.33 3.79 -20.71
C ALA A 263 24.46 3.13 -22.09
N GLU A 264 25.46 3.58 -22.86
CA GLU A 264 25.96 2.81 -24.00
C GLU A 264 26.99 1.76 -23.53
N GLY A 265 26.90 0.53 -24.03
CA GLY A 265 27.99 -0.43 -23.87
C GLY A 265 27.64 -1.90 -24.08
N ALA A 266 28.63 -2.75 -23.82
CA ALA A 266 28.48 -4.21 -23.82
C ALA A 266 28.10 -4.73 -22.42
N GLU A 267 27.41 -5.87 -22.42
CA GLU A 267 26.80 -6.63 -21.30
C GLU A 267 27.42 -6.43 -19.90
N PRO A 268 26.61 -6.24 -18.85
CA PRO A 268 27.07 -6.37 -17.46
C PRO A 268 27.33 -7.84 -17.09
N ALA A 269 28.09 -8.08 -16.03
CA ALA A 269 28.25 -9.42 -15.47
C ALA A 269 26.95 -9.86 -14.78
N SER A 270 26.48 -11.07 -15.09
CA SER A 270 25.24 -11.62 -14.53
C SER A 270 25.36 -11.88 -13.03
N THR A 271 24.74 -11.03 -12.23
CA THR A 271 24.47 -11.23 -10.80
C THR A 271 23.01 -10.87 -10.56
N VAL A 272 22.30 -11.67 -9.76
CA VAL A 272 20.95 -11.33 -9.28
C VAL A 272 21.07 -10.97 -7.80
N GLU A 273 20.54 -9.83 -7.39
CA GLU A 273 20.52 -9.34 -6.02
C GLU A 273 19.09 -9.27 -5.50
N PHE A 274 18.89 -9.78 -4.28
CA PHE A 274 17.63 -9.79 -3.55
C PHE A 274 17.83 -9.11 -2.20
N ALA A 275 16.95 -8.19 -1.83
CA ALA A 275 16.87 -7.67 -0.46
C ALA A 275 15.48 -7.89 0.12
N GLY A 276 15.44 -8.27 1.40
CA GLY A 276 14.24 -8.75 2.11
C GLY A 276 14.51 -10.10 2.78
N THR A 277 15.16 -10.11 3.95
CA THR A 277 15.62 -11.37 4.59
C THR A 277 15.31 -11.46 6.07
N SER A 278 14.18 -12.11 6.40
CA SER A 278 14.00 -12.84 7.68
C SER A 278 13.10 -14.09 7.56
N GLY A 279 12.22 -14.15 6.55
CA GLY A 279 11.40 -15.32 6.23
C GLY A 279 12.09 -16.40 5.37
N MET A 280 13.03 -15.99 4.50
CA MET A 280 13.54 -16.79 3.38
C MET A 280 14.23 -18.11 3.78
N GLU A 281 14.91 -18.14 4.94
CA GLU A 281 15.61 -19.33 5.45
C GLU A 281 14.65 -20.42 6.00
N ARG A 282 13.36 -20.07 6.17
CA ARG A 282 12.30 -21.04 6.50
C ARG A 282 11.60 -21.58 5.26
N LEU A 283 11.39 -20.76 4.22
CA LEU A 283 10.65 -21.18 3.03
C LEU A 283 11.41 -22.22 2.19
N ARG A 284 12.73 -22.02 1.99
CA ARG A 284 13.62 -23.02 1.35
C ARG A 284 13.70 -24.38 2.05
N ARG A 285 13.21 -24.50 3.29
CA ARG A 285 13.13 -25.78 4.03
C ARG A 285 11.75 -26.44 3.93
N VAL A 286 10.74 -25.73 3.42
CA VAL A 286 9.37 -26.20 3.24
C VAL A 286 9.11 -26.58 1.78
N VAL A 287 9.65 -25.83 0.82
CA VAL A 287 9.64 -26.18 -0.61
C VAL A 287 10.92 -26.96 -0.91
N GLY A 288 10.84 -28.29 -0.81
CA GLY A 288 11.97 -29.18 -1.09
C GLY A 288 12.37 -29.20 -2.57
N GLU A 289 13.66 -29.37 -2.82
CA GLU A 289 14.24 -29.51 -4.16
C GLU A 289 13.62 -30.68 -4.94
N SER A 290 12.75 -30.40 -5.92
CA SER A 290 12.37 -31.35 -6.98
C SER A 290 11.55 -30.70 -8.10
N SER A 291 12.21 -30.23 -9.15
CA SER A 291 11.72 -30.40 -10.55
C SER A 291 12.73 -29.89 -11.59
N ALA A 292 13.80 -30.67 -11.77
CA ALA A 292 14.46 -30.78 -13.07
C ALA A 292 14.58 -32.28 -13.40
N ASP A 293 14.47 -32.61 -14.68
CA ASP A 293 14.72 -33.93 -15.30
C ASP A 293 13.69 -35.08 -15.11
N ALA A 294 12.74 -35.08 -16.05
CA ALA A 294 12.61 -36.11 -17.11
C ALA A 294 11.96 -37.49 -16.87
N PHE A 295 11.23 -37.89 -17.92
CA PHE A 295 10.71 -39.23 -18.22
C PHE A 295 11.81 -40.31 -18.31
N GLY A 296 11.53 -41.51 -17.77
CA GLY A 296 12.30 -42.74 -18.04
C GLY A 296 11.93 -43.84 -17.04
N GLY A 297 11.67 -45.07 -17.49
CA GLY A 297 11.11 -46.14 -16.64
C GLY A 297 12.04 -47.34 -16.36
N GLU A 298 11.42 -48.36 -15.77
CA GLU A 298 11.91 -49.71 -15.39
C GLU A 298 12.46 -49.91 -13.96
N GLU A 299 12.63 -51.19 -13.61
CA GLU A 299 12.26 -51.83 -12.33
C GLU A 299 13.40 -52.10 -11.31
N LEU A 300 13.00 -52.27 -10.02
CA LEU A 300 13.66 -53.05 -8.93
C LEU A 300 15.08 -52.56 -8.47
N ASP A 301 15.52 -52.68 -7.21
CA ASP A 301 15.04 -53.43 -6.04
C ASP A 301 15.54 -52.81 -4.69
N ASP A 302 14.94 -53.25 -3.58
CA ASP A 302 15.32 -53.20 -2.14
C ASP A 302 16.55 -52.36 -1.63
N PHE A 303 16.37 -51.53 -0.57
CA PHE A 303 17.07 -51.70 0.74
C PHE A 303 16.65 -50.69 1.85
N THR A 304 15.86 -51.20 2.80
CA THR A 304 15.77 -50.90 4.26
C THR A 304 16.34 -49.57 4.85
N ALA A 305 15.48 -48.83 5.58
CA ALA A 305 15.85 -47.64 6.38
C ALA A 305 16.38 -47.96 7.81
N PRO A 306 17.30 -47.14 8.38
CA PRO A 306 17.72 -47.21 9.79
C PRO A 306 16.92 -46.26 10.72
N PRO A 307 16.79 -46.56 12.04
CA PRO A 307 15.91 -45.85 12.99
C PRO A 307 16.57 -44.64 13.71
N PRO A 308 15.77 -43.75 14.33
CA PRO A 308 16.27 -42.56 15.04
C PRO A 308 16.91 -42.85 16.41
N GLN A 309 17.87 -42.00 16.80
CA GLN A 309 18.56 -42.04 18.10
C GLN A 309 17.95 -41.03 19.11
N PRO A 310 17.87 -41.36 20.42
CA PRO A 310 17.14 -40.56 21.40
C PRO A 310 17.98 -39.49 22.12
N VAL A 311 17.27 -38.46 22.60
CA VAL A 311 17.76 -37.40 23.50
C VAL A 311 18.06 -37.92 24.92
N SER A 312 18.91 -37.21 25.68
CA SER A 312 19.09 -37.40 27.12
C SER A 312 19.52 -36.11 27.83
N ALA A 313 19.01 -35.92 29.05
CA ALA A 313 19.13 -34.71 29.88
C ALA A 313 19.98 -34.98 31.17
N PRO A 314 20.22 -34.01 32.07
CA PRO A 314 21.52 -33.85 32.75
C PRO A 314 21.67 -34.44 34.17
N GLY A 315 22.91 -34.43 34.68
CA GLY A 315 23.33 -34.89 36.02
C GLY A 315 24.51 -34.07 36.61
N PRO A 316 24.93 -34.31 37.87
CA PRO A 316 24.89 -33.23 38.88
C PRO A 316 26.23 -32.78 39.52
N VAL A 317 26.11 -31.78 40.42
CA VAL A 317 27.13 -31.08 41.21
C VAL A 317 27.88 -31.89 42.29
N SER A 318 29.16 -31.55 42.56
CA SER A 318 29.74 -31.47 43.93
C SER A 318 31.13 -30.80 43.98
N ALA A 319 31.53 -30.37 45.18
CA ALA A 319 32.63 -29.42 45.44
C ALA A 319 33.97 -30.06 45.88
N VAL A 320 35.07 -29.32 45.70
CA VAL A 320 36.36 -29.48 46.42
C VAL A 320 37.04 -28.11 46.60
N GLY A 321 37.72 -27.92 47.75
CA GLY A 321 38.82 -26.95 47.98
C GLY A 321 39.77 -27.56 49.03
N PRO A 322 40.66 -26.80 49.72
CA PRO A 322 41.30 -25.52 49.41
C PRO A 322 42.86 -25.58 49.54
N VAL A 323 43.61 -24.57 49.04
CA VAL A 323 45.06 -24.37 49.34
C VAL A 323 45.37 -22.86 49.50
N ALA A 324 46.47 -22.50 50.21
CA ALA A 324 46.64 -21.23 50.92
C ALA A 324 47.65 -20.18 50.36
N ARG A 325 47.57 -18.99 50.96
CA ARG A 325 48.38 -17.74 50.99
C ARG A 325 49.86 -17.73 50.53
N PRO A 326 50.38 -16.54 50.11
CA PRO A 326 50.95 -15.51 51.03
C PRO A 326 50.40 -14.07 50.79
N THR A 327 49.95 -13.31 51.81
CA THR A 327 50.67 -12.27 52.59
C THR A 327 51.35 -11.14 51.81
N ASN A 328 50.84 -9.92 51.98
CA ASN A 328 51.63 -8.70 52.20
C ASN A 328 50.79 -7.68 53.00
N GLU A 329 51.48 -6.73 53.65
CA GLU A 329 50.96 -5.84 54.70
C GLU A 329 50.55 -4.46 54.14
N GLY A 330 49.74 -3.69 54.89
CA GLY A 330 49.57 -2.25 54.61
C GLY A 330 48.22 -1.61 55.01
N GLU A 331 48.28 -0.79 56.07
CA GLU A 331 47.43 0.38 56.37
C GLU A 331 45.94 0.22 56.72
N GLU A 332 45.64 0.59 57.97
CA GLU A 332 44.30 0.98 58.44
C GLU A 332 43.83 2.27 57.75
N LEU A 333 42.52 2.35 57.45
CA LEU A 333 41.79 3.63 57.51
C LEU A 333 40.29 3.35 57.76
N THR A 334 39.84 3.70 58.96
CA THR A 334 38.45 3.52 59.41
C THR A 334 37.52 4.58 58.81
N VAL A 335 36.44 4.15 58.15
CA VAL A 335 35.29 5.02 57.83
C VAL A 335 34.00 4.31 58.22
N ALA A 336 33.23 4.92 59.14
CA ALA A 336 31.97 4.38 59.61
C ALA A 336 30.83 4.56 58.58
N GLN A 337 30.02 3.52 58.38
CA GLN A 337 28.83 3.61 57.53
C GLN A 337 27.65 4.23 58.30
N ALA A 338 26.97 5.20 57.68
CA ALA A 338 25.70 5.76 58.14
C ALA A 338 24.52 5.11 57.39
N PRO A 339 23.32 4.98 58.01
CA PRO A 339 22.21 4.25 57.42
C PRO A 339 21.55 4.98 56.24
N ALA A 340 21.16 4.23 55.21
CA ALA A 340 20.53 4.77 54.00
C ALA A 340 19.11 5.29 54.26
N LYS A 341 18.81 6.52 53.81
CA LYS A 341 17.46 7.07 53.77
C LYS A 341 16.60 6.37 52.70
N PRO A 342 15.28 6.18 52.92
CA PRO A 342 14.39 5.68 51.89
C PRO A 342 14.30 6.67 50.72
N LYS A 343 14.27 6.14 49.48
CA LYS A 343 14.13 6.94 48.26
C LYS A 343 12.75 7.62 48.26
N GLY A 344 12.72 8.93 48.04
CA GLY A 344 11.50 9.71 48.02
C GLY A 344 10.55 9.27 46.89
N PHE A 345 9.25 9.28 47.19
CA PHE A 345 8.21 8.99 46.20
C PHE A 345 8.18 10.08 45.13
N ASN A 346 8.59 9.75 43.91
CA ASN A 346 8.58 10.68 42.78
C ASN A 346 7.14 10.93 42.32
N TRP A 347 6.46 11.90 42.95
CA TRP A 347 5.10 12.33 42.59
C TRP A 347 4.91 12.58 41.08
N ARG A 348 5.96 13.04 40.38
CA ARG A 348 5.97 13.20 38.91
C ARG A 348 5.70 11.90 38.14
N VAL A 349 6.20 10.76 38.61
CA VAL A 349 5.95 9.44 37.98
C VAL A 349 4.51 9.00 38.22
N LEU A 350 3.97 9.22 39.43
CA LEU A 350 2.55 8.96 39.70
C LEU A 350 1.65 9.87 38.84
N ALA A 351 1.94 11.16 38.76
CA ALA A 351 1.19 12.11 37.95
C ALA A 351 1.21 11.75 36.46
N PHE A 352 2.36 11.31 35.94
CA PHE A 352 2.50 10.83 34.55
C PHE A 352 1.70 9.53 34.31
N ALA A 353 1.76 8.58 35.24
CA ALA A 353 0.95 7.35 35.15
C ALA A 353 -0.56 7.67 35.19
N ILE A 354 -1.00 8.58 36.08
CA ILE A 354 -2.40 9.04 36.15
C ILE A 354 -2.81 9.72 34.84
N ALA A 355 -1.94 10.53 34.22
CA ALA A 355 -2.22 11.16 32.94
C ALA A 355 -2.41 10.12 31.82
N ILE A 356 -1.57 9.07 31.75
CA ILE A 356 -1.72 7.95 30.80
C ILE A 356 -3.04 7.20 31.04
N PHE A 357 -3.37 6.86 32.29
CA PHE A 357 -4.64 6.18 32.57
C PHE A 357 -5.87 7.07 32.27
N ALA A 358 -5.77 8.38 32.48
CA ALA A 358 -6.82 9.33 32.13
C ALA A 358 -7.01 9.46 30.61
N THR A 359 -5.92 9.49 29.81
CA THR A 359 -6.03 9.54 28.34
C THR A 359 -6.53 8.21 27.76
N LEU A 360 -6.06 7.05 28.25
CA LEU A 360 -6.62 5.75 27.86
C LEU A 360 -8.10 5.64 28.23
N GLY A 361 -8.48 6.02 29.45
CA GLY A 361 -9.87 6.02 29.90
C GLY A 361 -10.76 6.96 29.09
N GLY A 362 -10.24 8.13 28.71
CA GLY A 362 -10.91 9.08 27.82
C GLY A 362 -11.12 8.52 26.42
N ALA A 363 -10.11 7.87 25.83
CA ALA A 363 -10.20 7.23 24.52
C ALA A 363 -11.21 6.06 24.52
N LEU A 364 -11.14 5.17 25.52
CA LEU A 364 -12.11 4.08 25.69
C LEU A 364 -13.54 4.60 25.90
N GLY A 365 -13.69 5.68 26.67
CA GLY A 365 -14.96 6.38 26.86
C GLY A 365 -15.51 6.98 25.57
N ALA A 366 -14.66 7.62 24.76
CA ALA A 366 -15.03 8.19 23.47
C ALA A 366 -15.45 7.11 22.45
N ILE A 367 -14.73 5.99 22.39
CA ILE A 367 -15.09 4.81 21.57
C ILE A 367 -16.44 4.24 22.02
N GLY A 368 -16.63 4.05 23.32
CA GLY A 368 -17.88 3.53 23.88
C GLY A 368 -19.08 4.48 23.76
N TRP A 369 -18.84 5.79 23.66
CA TRP A 369 -19.87 6.79 23.34
C TRP A 369 -20.21 6.77 21.85
N TYR A 370 -19.20 6.84 20.97
CA TYR A 370 -19.36 6.79 19.51
C TYR A 370 -20.11 5.52 19.06
N ALA A 371 -19.74 4.36 19.60
CA ALA A 371 -20.34 3.07 19.27
C ALA A 371 -21.84 2.94 19.66
N ARG A 372 -22.35 3.78 20.57
CA ARG A 372 -23.73 3.70 21.10
C ARG A 372 -24.64 4.86 20.68
N ASN A 373 -24.09 5.92 20.11
CA ASN A 373 -24.83 7.16 19.82
C ASN A 373 -25.50 7.18 18.43
N GLN A 374 -25.37 6.11 17.64
CA GLN A 374 -25.96 5.98 16.31
C GLN A 374 -27.17 5.03 16.36
N VAL A 375 -28.21 5.35 15.57
CA VAL A 375 -29.40 4.51 15.39
C VAL A 375 -29.47 4.10 13.93
N PHE A 376 -29.74 2.84 13.65
CA PHE A 376 -29.90 2.31 12.30
C PHE A 376 -31.21 1.54 12.19
N VAL A 377 -31.76 1.47 10.98
CA VAL A 377 -32.90 0.60 10.64
C VAL A 377 -32.43 -0.37 9.57
N GLY A 378 -32.63 -1.66 9.79
CA GLY A 378 -32.26 -2.69 8.82
C GLY A 378 -33.07 -3.96 8.97
N ALA A 379 -32.57 -5.08 8.44
CA ALA A 379 -33.26 -6.37 8.47
C ALA A 379 -32.41 -7.47 9.12
N VAL A 380 -33.04 -8.30 9.95
CA VAL A 380 -32.45 -9.53 10.51
C VAL A 380 -33.49 -10.64 10.38
N ASP A 381 -33.09 -11.81 9.88
CA ASP A 381 -33.95 -13.00 9.68
C ASP A 381 -35.27 -12.76 8.93
N GLY A 382 -35.34 -11.68 8.14
CA GLY A 382 -36.53 -11.28 7.38
C GLY A 382 -37.51 -10.37 8.14
N GLU A 383 -37.19 -9.93 9.36
CA GLU A 383 -37.92 -8.89 10.10
C GLU A 383 -37.18 -7.55 10.02
N VAL A 384 -37.94 -6.44 10.00
CA VAL A 384 -37.37 -5.09 10.13
C VAL A 384 -36.98 -4.86 11.60
N VAL A 385 -35.75 -4.44 11.85
CA VAL A 385 -35.24 -4.17 13.21
C VAL A 385 -34.68 -2.76 13.33
N ILE A 386 -34.79 -2.19 14.53
CA ILE A 386 -34.09 -0.95 14.89
C ILE A 386 -32.87 -1.32 15.72
N TYR A 387 -31.68 -0.94 15.25
CA TYR A 387 -30.43 -1.04 15.98
C TYR A 387 -30.15 0.24 16.74
N GLN A 388 -29.71 0.12 18.00
CA GLN A 388 -29.05 1.17 18.73
C GLN A 388 -27.57 0.78 18.93
N GLY A 389 -26.69 1.46 18.20
CA GLY A 389 -25.30 1.05 17.97
C GLY A 389 -25.05 0.55 16.54
N ARG A 390 -23.78 0.34 16.19
CA ARG A 390 -23.36 -0.06 14.83
C ARG A 390 -23.82 -1.51 14.54
N PRO A 391 -24.42 -1.83 13.37
CA PRO A 391 -24.99 -3.17 13.10
C PRO A 391 -23.99 -4.33 13.20
N GLU A 392 -22.72 -4.10 12.80
CA GLU A 392 -21.63 -5.09 12.90
C GLU A 392 -20.96 -5.13 14.29
N GLY A 393 -21.40 -4.32 15.24
CA GLY A 393 -20.71 -4.08 16.51
C GLY A 393 -19.45 -3.21 16.38
N VAL A 394 -18.82 -2.94 17.53
CA VAL A 394 -17.49 -2.31 17.60
C VAL A 394 -16.71 -2.92 18.76
N LEU A 395 -15.60 -3.60 18.45
CA LEU A 395 -14.77 -4.36 19.42
C LEU A 395 -15.59 -5.39 20.20
N TRP A 396 -15.85 -5.14 21.49
CA TRP A 396 -16.64 -5.99 22.40
C TRP A 396 -18.00 -5.37 22.76
N ILE A 397 -18.46 -4.39 21.98
CA ILE A 397 -19.73 -3.69 22.18
C ILE A 397 -20.69 -4.10 21.06
N ASP A 398 -21.60 -5.01 21.39
CA ASP A 398 -22.71 -5.43 20.53
C ASP A 398 -23.81 -4.35 20.45
N PRO A 399 -24.52 -4.23 19.31
CA PRO A 399 -25.66 -3.33 19.20
C PRO A 399 -26.87 -3.85 20.00
N ILE A 400 -27.70 -2.93 20.49
CA ILE A 400 -29.01 -3.28 21.05
C ILE A 400 -30.00 -3.38 19.90
N VAL A 401 -30.49 -4.60 19.64
CA VAL A 401 -31.47 -4.87 18.57
C VAL A 401 -32.88 -4.86 19.16
N THR A 402 -33.79 -4.07 18.56
CA THR A 402 -35.23 -4.07 18.90
C THR A 402 -36.04 -4.53 17.68
N PRO A 403 -36.51 -5.79 17.65
CA PRO A 403 -37.29 -6.30 16.53
C PRO A 403 -38.63 -5.58 16.38
N GLN A 404 -39.11 -5.42 15.14
CA GLN A 404 -40.40 -4.81 14.82
C GLN A 404 -41.31 -5.84 14.14
N SER A 405 -42.62 -5.66 14.27
CA SER A 405 -43.68 -6.54 13.77
C SER A 405 -43.91 -6.50 12.24
N ILE A 406 -42.86 -6.21 11.45
CA ILE A 406 -42.93 -6.05 10.00
C ILE A 406 -41.98 -7.06 9.33
N LEU A 407 -42.50 -7.91 8.46
CA LEU A 407 -41.69 -8.77 7.61
C LEU A 407 -41.20 -8.00 6.38
N LEU A 408 -39.93 -8.20 6.02
CA LEU A 408 -39.28 -7.61 4.86
C LEU A 408 -39.92 -8.04 3.53
N SER A 409 -40.65 -9.17 3.54
CA SER A 409 -41.47 -9.64 2.41
C SER A 409 -42.65 -8.74 2.09
N ASP A 410 -43.12 -7.95 3.05
CA ASP A 410 -44.35 -7.17 2.95
C ASP A 410 -44.08 -5.74 2.43
N LEU A 411 -42.81 -5.40 2.22
CA LEU A 411 -42.37 -4.16 1.57
C LEU A 411 -42.46 -4.31 0.04
N PHE A 412 -43.57 -3.83 -0.54
CA PHE A 412 -43.83 -3.85 -1.98
C PHE A 412 -42.99 -2.87 -2.82
N ASP A 413 -42.24 -1.97 -2.18
CA ASP A 413 -41.42 -0.94 -2.84
C ASP A 413 -39.94 -1.35 -2.82
N GLU A 414 -39.40 -1.68 -3.99
CA GLU A 414 -38.01 -2.14 -4.19
C GLU A 414 -36.97 -1.13 -3.68
N SER A 415 -37.28 0.17 -3.74
CA SER A 415 -36.39 1.22 -3.22
C SER A 415 -36.31 1.23 -1.70
N GLN A 416 -37.44 0.95 -1.03
CA GLN A 416 -37.51 0.87 0.43
C GLN A 416 -36.86 -0.42 0.94
N ARG A 417 -37.03 -1.52 0.18
CA ARG A 417 -36.39 -2.79 0.48
C ARG A 417 -34.85 -2.68 0.40
N LEU A 418 -34.30 -2.09 -0.65
CA LEU A 418 -32.85 -1.81 -0.72
C LEU A 418 -32.38 -0.91 0.44
N ALA A 419 -33.14 0.13 0.80
CA ALA A 419 -32.76 1.02 1.88
C ALA A 419 -32.66 0.29 3.24
N VAL A 420 -33.59 -0.62 3.53
CA VAL A 420 -33.58 -1.45 4.75
C VAL A 420 -32.50 -2.54 4.68
N GLU A 421 -32.32 -3.20 3.53
CA GLU A 421 -31.22 -4.16 3.33
C GLU A 421 -29.83 -3.49 3.46
N SER A 422 -29.70 -2.19 3.16
CA SER A 422 -28.46 -1.41 3.32
C SER A 422 -28.15 -0.88 4.73
N ASN A 423 -28.96 -1.23 5.75
CA ASN A 423 -28.83 -0.73 7.13
C ASN A 423 -28.78 0.81 7.23
N PHE A 424 -29.83 1.49 6.79
CA PHE A 424 -29.89 2.96 6.74
C PHE A 424 -29.78 3.63 8.12
N GLN A 425 -28.92 4.66 8.23
CA GLN A 425 -28.69 5.41 9.46
C GLN A 425 -29.79 6.47 9.69
N GLN A 426 -30.34 6.50 10.92
CA GLN A 426 -31.31 7.51 11.34
C GLN A 426 -30.70 8.47 12.38
N PRO A 427 -31.05 9.78 12.35
CA PRO A 427 -30.42 10.78 13.21
C PRO A 427 -30.88 10.68 14.68
N THR A 428 -32.08 10.15 14.94
CA THR A 428 -32.62 9.94 16.29
C THR A 428 -33.46 8.66 16.37
N MET A 429 -33.66 8.16 17.58
CA MET A 429 -34.59 7.04 17.86
C MET A 429 -36.05 7.39 17.53
N GLU A 430 -36.42 8.67 17.60
CA GLU A 430 -37.75 9.14 17.20
C GLU A 430 -37.92 9.11 15.68
N ALA A 431 -36.94 9.60 14.91
CA ALA A 431 -36.95 9.50 13.45
C ALA A 431 -36.97 8.04 12.95
N ALA A 432 -36.26 7.13 13.63
CA ALA A 432 -36.32 5.70 13.32
C ALA A 432 -37.72 5.10 13.55
N LYS A 433 -38.40 5.48 14.65
CA LYS A 433 -39.77 5.06 14.93
C LYS A 433 -40.79 5.66 13.97
N GLU A 434 -40.67 6.94 13.62
CA GLU A 434 -41.53 7.58 12.61
C GLU A 434 -41.35 6.93 11.23
N PHE A 435 -40.12 6.58 10.84
CA PHE A 435 -39.85 5.86 9.61
C PHE A 435 -40.53 4.48 9.60
N VAL A 436 -40.36 3.68 10.67
CA VAL A 436 -41.03 2.37 10.82
C VAL A 436 -42.56 2.50 10.83
N ALA A 437 -43.11 3.49 11.54
CA ALA A 437 -44.55 3.78 11.53
C ALA A 437 -45.08 4.17 10.13
N SER A 438 -44.27 4.89 9.34
CA SER A 438 -44.61 5.23 7.95
C SER A 438 -44.64 4.01 7.02
N LEU A 439 -43.86 2.96 7.33
CA LEU A 439 -43.91 1.67 6.65
C LEU A 439 -45.19 0.90 7.06
N GLN A 440 -45.50 0.82 8.36
CA GLN A 440 -46.72 0.17 8.87
C GLN A 440 -48.01 0.75 8.28
N LEU A 441 -48.10 2.09 8.21
CA LEU A 441 -49.23 2.80 7.60
C LEU A 441 -49.41 2.51 6.10
N ARG A 442 -48.35 2.07 5.40
CA ARG A 442 -48.37 1.72 3.97
C ARG A 442 -48.57 0.23 3.71
N THR A 443 -48.09 -0.65 4.59
CA THR A 443 -48.32 -2.11 4.49
C THR A 443 -49.66 -2.56 5.08
N GLY A 444 -50.33 -1.69 5.85
CA GLY A 444 -51.67 -1.96 6.42
C GLY A 444 -51.66 -2.85 7.66
N VAL A 445 -50.48 -3.15 8.21
CA VAL A 445 -50.31 -3.96 9.42
C VAL A 445 -50.32 -3.05 10.64
N THR A 446 -51.46 -3.01 11.34
CA THR A 446 -51.61 -2.28 12.62
C THR A 446 -51.37 -3.22 13.80
N GLU A 447 -50.70 -2.75 14.86
CA GLU A 447 -50.49 -3.53 16.08
C GLU A 447 -51.82 -4.02 16.71
N PRO A 448 -51.86 -5.26 17.24
CA PRO A 448 -53.02 -5.78 17.96
C PRO A 448 -53.07 -5.24 19.41
N GLY A 449 -53.56 -4.01 19.55
CA GLY A 449 -54.41 -3.60 20.67
C GLY A 449 -53.76 -2.90 21.87
N ASP A 450 -54.27 -1.69 22.14
CA ASP A 450 -55.08 -1.53 23.35
C ASP A 450 -56.33 -0.69 23.03
N THR A 451 -57.49 -1.10 23.52
CA THR A 451 -58.79 -0.45 23.28
C THR A 451 -59.43 -0.04 24.61
N SER A 452 -59.48 1.27 24.90
CA SER A 452 -60.27 1.75 26.04
C SER A 452 -60.77 3.20 25.90
N VAL A 453 -62.09 3.32 25.74
CA VAL A 453 -62.97 4.42 26.21
C VAL A 453 -62.96 5.78 25.47
N THR A 454 -63.96 5.93 24.59
CA THR A 454 -65.07 6.94 24.58
C THR A 454 -64.77 8.46 24.64
N PRO A 455 -65.38 9.29 23.76
CA PRO A 455 -65.14 10.74 23.70
C PRO A 455 -66.10 11.59 24.57
N SER A 456 -65.65 12.76 25.04
CA SER A 456 -66.54 13.91 25.31
C SER A 456 -65.82 15.27 25.29
N SER A 457 -66.47 16.21 24.61
CA SER A 457 -66.33 17.67 24.63
C SER A 457 -65.97 18.30 25.98
N GLU A 458 -65.06 19.29 25.96
CA GLU A 458 -65.21 20.55 26.71
C GLU A 458 -64.60 21.73 25.92
N ALA A 459 -65.07 22.96 26.19
CA ALA A 459 -64.88 24.11 25.31
C ALA A 459 -64.49 25.39 26.05
N SER A 460 -64.04 26.40 25.28
CA SER A 460 -63.72 27.79 25.69
C SER A 460 -62.32 27.97 26.33
N THR A 461 -61.64 29.13 26.24
CA THR A 461 -62.15 30.48 25.92
C THR A 461 -61.13 31.40 25.23
N THR A 462 -61.64 32.22 24.31
CA THR A 462 -61.12 33.48 23.76
C THR A 462 -60.36 34.43 24.71
N THR A 463 -59.22 34.99 24.24
CA THR A 463 -59.01 36.46 24.19
C THR A 463 -57.97 36.91 23.14
N ALA A 464 -58.43 37.74 22.19
CA ALA A 464 -57.63 38.66 21.36
C ALA A 464 -57.59 40.06 22.05
N PRO A 465 -57.00 41.17 21.50
CA PRO A 465 -56.41 41.43 20.16
C PRO A 465 -54.96 42.02 20.27
N SER A 466 -54.33 42.81 19.37
CA SER A 466 -54.76 43.62 18.20
C SER A 466 -53.60 44.02 17.24
N VAL A 467 -53.90 44.12 15.92
CA VAL A 467 -53.81 45.31 15.02
C VAL A 467 -52.57 46.26 15.21
N THR A 468 -51.74 46.62 14.21
CA THR A 468 -52.02 47.06 12.81
C THR A 468 -50.78 46.92 11.86
N SER A 469 -51.05 46.93 10.54
CA SER A 469 -50.29 47.38 9.32
C SER A 469 -48.87 48.01 9.43
N GLU A 470 -48.01 48.09 8.41
CA GLU A 470 -48.11 48.17 6.92
C GLU A 470 -46.94 47.36 6.28
N GLY A 471 -46.96 46.84 5.05
CA GLY A 471 -46.93 47.56 3.77
C GLY A 471 -46.03 46.81 2.74
N ASN A 472 -46.55 46.56 1.53
CA ASN A 472 -45.85 46.00 0.34
C ASN A 472 -45.15 47.18 -0.42
N PRO A 473 -44.30 47.03 -1.48
CA PRO A 473 -43.92 45.83 -2.26
C PRO A 473 -42.40 45.71 -2.64
N ALA A 474 -42.08 44.70 -3.47
CA ALA A 474 -40.79 44.50 -4.17
C ALA A 474 -40.46 45.66 -5.17
N PRO A 475 -39.21 45.84 -5.69
CA PRO A 475 -38.62 44.88 -6.68
C PRO A 475 -37.06 44.82 -6.90
N SER A 476 -36.57 43.65 -7.38
CA SER A 476 -35.61 43.42 -8.50
C SER A 476 -34.11 43.88 -8.55
N VAL A 477 -33.30 43.09 -9.30
CA VAL A 477 -32.00 43.39 -10.01
C VAL A 477 -30.68 43.29 -9.19
N PRO A 478 -29.48 42.89 -9.75
CA PRO A 478 -29.10 42.01 -10.88
C PRO A 478 -28.07 40.89 -10.52
N ALA A 479 -27.63 40.14 -11.54
CA ALA A 479 -26.38 39.34 -11.54
C ALA A 479 -25.16 40.13 -12.05
N GLU A 480 -23.94 39.68 -11.73
CA GLU A 480 -22.66 40.25 -12.16
C GLU A 480 -21.76 39.18 -12.82
N ALA A 481 -20.95 39.57 -13.81
CA ALA A 481 -20.12 38.69 -14.64
C ALA A 481 -18.63 39.11 -14.59
N PRO A 482 -17.66 38.18 -14.75
CA PRO A 482 -16.24 38.47 -14.59
C PRO A 482 -15.59 39.14 -15.82
N PRO A 483 -14.48 39.87 -15.65
CA PRO A 483 -13.84 40.66 -16.72
C PRO A 483 -12.89 39.84 -17.61
N ALA A 484 -12.71 40.31 -18.85
CA ALA A 484 -11.79 39.75 -19.83
C ALA A 484 -10.36 40.30 -19.69
N VAL A 485 -9.36 39.47 -19.99
CA VAL A 485 -7.94 39.84 -20.07
C VAL A 485 -7.54 40.10 -21.53
N ALA A 486 -6.78 41.18 -21.76
CA ALA A 486 -6.34 41.57 -23.10
C ALA A 486 -4.91 41.11 -23.42
N VAL A 487 -4.69 40.71 -24.68
CA VAL A 487 -3.38 40.37 -25.27
C VAL A 487 -2.87 41.56 -26.09
N PRO A 488 -1.54 41.80 -26.13
CA PRO A 488 -0.91 42.40 -27.30
C PRO A 488 0.13 41.44 -27.94
N SER A 489 0.19 41.48 -29.26
CA SER A 489 0.94 40.52 -30.09
C SER A 489 2.30 41.03 -30.57
N ALA A 490 3.21 40.07 -30.77
CA ALA A 490 4.26 40.00 -31.81
C ALA A 490 5.45 40.98 -31.83
N THR A 491 6.59 40.36 -32.14
CA THR A 491 7.97 40.82 -32.37
C THR A 491 8.13 41.64 -33.68
N PRO A 492 9.29 42.28 -33.98
CA PRO A 492 10.59 41.62 -34.20
C PRO A 492 11.74 42.07 -33.28
#